data_AF-A0A534SUV3-F1
#
_entry.id   AF-A0A534SUV3-F1
#
_cell.length_a   1.000
_cell.length_b   1.000
_cell.length_c   1.000
_cell.angle_alpha   90.00
_cell.angle_beta   90.00
_cell.angle_gamma   90.00
#
_symmetry.space_group_name_H-M   'P 1'
#
loop_
_entity.id
_entity.type
_entity.pdbx_description
1 polymer ?
#
loop_
_entity_poly.entity_id
_entity_poly.type
_entity_poly.pdbx_seq_one_letter_code
_entity_poly.pdbx_strand_id
1 'polypeptide(L)' 'MSIVRHPNPCDNMNHRRHDAPVGHCPKCGGIVNARLAVEPCTESKHAVSRRQQSIFCVDCGEQLVMGR' A
#
# COMPACT_ATOMS: atom_id res chain seq x y z
N MET A 1 12.31 19.54 -14.94
CA MET A 1 11.14 18.94 -14.24
C MET A 1 11.68 18.14 -13.08
N SER A 2 11.74 18.74 -11.89
CA SER A 2 12.36 18.13 -10.70
C SER A 2 11.41 17.09 -10.10
N ILE A 3 11.75 15.81 -10.23
CA ILE A 3 11.06 14.74 -9.51
C ILE A 3 11.44 14.91 -8.04
N VAL A 4 10.60 15.56 -7.26
CA VAL A 4 10.73 15.62 -5.80
C VAL A 4 10.50 14.19 -5.29
N ARG A 5 11.58 13.40 -5.19
CA ARG A 5 11.58 12.16 -4.43
C ARG A 5 11.45 12.55 -2.96
N HIS A 6 10.22 12.72 -2.50
CA HIS A 6 9.93 12.82 -1.08
C HIS A 6 10.56 11.59 -0.41
N PRO A 7 11.43 11.74 0.60
CA PRO A 7 11.96 10.61 1.33
C PRO A 7 10.76 9.89 1.91
N ASN A 8 10.52 8.66 1.47
CA ASN A 8 9.29 7.98 1.83
C ASN A 8 9.23 7.83 3.36
N PRO A 9 8.21 8.40 4.02
CA PRO A 9 8.18 8.57 5.47
C PRO A 9 7.75 7.30 6.23
N CYS A 10 7.56 6.17 5.54
CA CYS A 10 7.11 4.95 6.20
C CYS A 10 8.27 4.28 6.97
N ASP A 11 8.17 4.31 8.29
CA ASP A 11 8.97 3.56 9.27
C ASP A 11 8.92 2.03 9.09
N ASN A 12 7.93 1.50 8.38
CA ASN A 12 7.84 0.08 8.02
C ASN A 12 8.91 -0.40 7.01
N MET A 13 9.78 0.50 6.54
CA MET A 13 10.93 0.26 5.66
C MET A 13 10.62 -0.36 4.28
N ASN A 14 9.36 -0.58 3.93
CA ASN A 14 9.00 -1.23 2.66
C ASN A 14 9.52 -0.45 1.44
N HIS A 15 9.58 0.87 1.51
CA HIS A 15 10.11 1.71 0.43
C HIS A 15 11.63 1.70 0.27
N ARG A 16 12.37 1.16 1.25
CA ARG A 16 13.83 1.02 1.17
C ARG A 16 14.25 -0.32 0.60
N ARG A 17 13.35 -1.30 0.59
CA ARG A 17 13.60 -2.66 0.08
C ARG A 17 13.33 -2.69 -1.42
N HIS A 18 14.26 -3.24 -2.17
CA HIS A 18 14.06 -3.48 -3.60
C HIS A 18 13.08 -4.65 -3.86
N ASP A 19 13.00 -5.57 -2.90
CA ASP A 19 12.21 -6.80 -2.89
C ASP A 19 11.20 -6.80 -1.73
N ALA A 20 10.48 -5.69 -1.55
CA ALA A 20 9.45 -5.63 -0.53
C ALA A 20 8.43 -6.77 -0.70
N PRO A 21 8.00 -7.45 0.38
CA PRO A 21 7.11 -8.62 0.29
C PRO A 21 5.67 -8.27 -0.09
N VAL A 22 5.36 -6.99 -0.28
CA VAL A 22 4.04 -6.45 -0.63
C VAL A 22 4.16 -5.58 -1.88
N GLY A 23 3.13 -5.51 -2.71
CA GLY A 23 3.13 -4.65 -3.90
C GLY A 23 2.96 -3.17 -3.56
N HIS A 24 2.06 -2.89 -2.60
CA HIS A 24 1.75 -1.55 -2.11
C HIS A 24 2.06 -1.42 -0.62
N CYS A 25 2.45 -0.22 -0.19
CA CYS A 25 2.79 0.07 1.18
C CYS A 25 1.52 0.17 2.04
N PRO A 26 1.36 -0.66 3.09
CA PRO A 26 0.18 -0.63 3.95
C PRO A 26 0.06 0.64 4.81
N LYS A 27 1.04 1.54 4.76
CA LYS A 27 1.07 2.77 5.56
C LYS A 27 0.74 4.04 4.76
N CYS A 28 1.01 4.05 3.47
CA CYS A 28 0.76 5.22 2.62
C CYS A 28 0.09 4.91 1.28
N GLY A 29 -0.17 3.63 0.99
CA GLY A 29 -0.73 3.17 -0.29
C GLY A 29 0.26 3.19 -1.47
N GLY A 30 1.44 3.78 -1.31
CA GLY A 30 2.42 3.91 -2.40
C GLY A 30 2.99 2.56 -2.87
N ILE A 31 3.26 2.44 -4.16
CA ILE A 31 3.88 1.24 -4.76
C ILE A 31 5.29 1.05 -4.19
N VAL A 32 5.59 -0.16 -3.72
CA VAL A 32 6.92 -0.55 -3.18
C VAL A 32 7.53 -1.73 -3.93
N ASN A 33 6.71 -2.58 -4.56
CA ASN A 33 7.20 -3.67 -5.39
C ASN A 33 6.26 -3.92 -6.58
N ALA A 34 6.54 -3.27 -7.70
CA ALA A 34 5.74 -3.40 -8.93
C ALA A 34 5.90 -4.77 -9.64
N ARG A 35 6.81 -5.63 -9.18
CA ARG A 35 7.03 -6.96 -9.78
C ARG A 35 6.14 -8.04 -9.18
N LEU A 36 5.55 -7.78 -8.01
CA LEU A 36 4.60 -8.71 -7.42
C LEU A 36 3.30 -8.68 -8.22
N ALA A 37 2.83 -9.85 -8.60
CA ALA A 37 1.49 -10.01 -9.14
C ALA A 37 0.51 -9.69 -8.01
N VAL A 38 -0.09 -8.51 -8.07
CA VAL A 38 -1.13 -8.10 -7.14
C VAL A 38 -2.44 -8.76 -7.55
N GLU A 39 -3.13 -9.31 -6.55
CA GLU A 39 -4.42 -9.97 -6.77
C GLU A 39 -5.48 -8.95 -7.22
N PRO A 40 -6.46 -9.36 -8.04
CA PRO A 40 -7.59 -8.52 -8.37
C PRO A 40 -8.32 -8.12 -7.08
N CYS A 41 -8.45 -6.81 -6.90
CA CYS A 41 -9.21 -6.25 -5.81
C CYS A 41 -10.70 -6.28 -6.17
N THR A 42 -11.49 -6.88 -5.29
CA THR A 42 -12.95 -6.85 -5.38
C THR A 42 -13.51 -6.06 -4.22
N GLU A 43 -14.69 -5.47 -4.41
CA GLU A 43 -15.35 -4.72 -3.34
C GLU A 43 -15.60 -5.59 -2.11
N SER A 44 -15.82 -6.90 -2.27
CA SER A 44 -15.92 -7.84 -1.16
C SER A 44 -14.62 -7.96 -0.34
N LYS A 45 -13.44 -8.03 -0.98
CA LYS A 45 -12.14 -8.05 -0.29
C LYS A 45 -11.87 -6.72 0.43
N HIS A 46 -12.22 -5.61 -0.20
CA HIS A 46 -12.14 -4.28 0.42
C HIS A 46 -13.09 -4.16 1.62
N ALA A 47 -14.32 -4.66 1.51
CA ALA A 47 -15.29 -4.65 2.61
C ALA A 47 -14.80 -5.47 3.82
N VAL A 48 -14.19 -6.64 3.58
CA VAL A 48 -13.56 -7.45 4.64
C VAL A 48 -12.42 -6.67 5.31
N SER A 49 -11.57 -6.02 4.52
CA SER A 49 -10.44 -5.23 5.03
C SER A 49 -10.91 -3.99 5.81
N ARG A 50 -11.96 -3.29 5.35
CA ARG A 50 -12.61 -2.19 6.09
C ARG A 50 -13.17 -2.65 7.43
N ARG A 51 -13.81 -3.83 7.48
CA ARG A 51 -14.30 -4.42 8.74
C ARG A 51 -13.18 -4.73 9.73
N GLN A 52 -12.00 -5.07 9.22
CA GLN A 52 -10.78 -5.27 10.02
C GLN A 52 -10.06 -3.95 10.36
N GLN A 53 -10.62 -2.79 9.98
CA GLN A 53 -10.06 -1.46 10.20
C GLN A 53 -8.71 -1.23 9.51
N SER A 54 -8.40 -1.98 8.44
CA SER A 54 -7.24 -1.72 7.61
C SER A 54 -7.39 -0.36 6.92
N ILE A 55 -6.43 0.55 7.13
CA ILE A 55 -6.41 1.90 6.54
C ILE A 55 -6.20 1.82 5.03
N PHE A 56 -5.36 0.89 4.56
CA PHE A 56 -5.03 0.71 3.15
C PHE A 56 -5.19 -0.76 2.74
N CYS A 57 -5.52 -0.98 1.47
CA CYS A 57 -5.45 -2.29 0.83
C CYS A 57 -3.99 -2.65 0.52
N VAL A 58 -3.52 -3.83 0.94
CA VAL A 58 -2.13 -4.26 0.68
C VAL A 58 -1.87 -4.64 -0.77
N ASP A 59 -2.93 -5.02 -1.48
CA ASP A 59 -2.86 -5.49 -2.87
C ASP A 59 -2.88 -4.32 -3.85
N CYS A 60 -3.76 -3.32 -3.69
CA CYS A 60 -3.86 -2.18 -4.61
C CYS A 60 -3.44 -0.82 -4.02
N GLY A 61 -3.15 -0.76 -2.73
CA GLY A 61 -2.78 0.49 -2.05
C GLY A 61 -3.95 1.44 -1.78
N GLU A 62 -5.19 1.08 -2.16
CA GLU A 62 -6.34 1.95 -1.98
C GLU A 62 -6.62 2.25 -0.51
N GLN A 63 -6.90 3.50 -0.20
CA GLN A 63 -7.31 3.90 1.13
C GLN A 63 -8.73 3.40 1.41
N LEU A 64 -8.86 2.53 2.40
CA LEU A 64 -10.11 1.83 2.72
C LEU A 64 -10.89 2.52 3.83
N VAL A 65 -10.19 3.06 4.83
CA VAL A 65 -10.76 3.88 5.89
C VAL A 65 -9.92 5.15 6.06
N MET A 66 -10.56 6.25 6.44
CA MET A 66 -9.84 7.46 6.82
C MET A 66 -9.15 7.19 8.17
N GLY A 67 -7.83 7.06 8.15
CA GLY A 67 -7.03 7.04 9.39
C GLY A 67 -7.22 8.37 10.11
N ARG A 68 -7.56 8.30 11.40
CA ARG A 68 -7.68 9.49 12.26
C ARG A 68 -6.32 10.07 12.58
#